data_AF-A0A355D6W0-F1
#
_entry.id   AF-A0A355D6W0-F1
#
_cell.length_a   1.000
_cell.length_b   1.000
_cell.length_c   1.000
_cell.angle_alpha   90.00
_cell.angle_beta   90.00
_cell.angle_gamma   90.00
#
_symmetry.space_group_name_H-M   'P 1'
#
loop_
_entity.id
_entity.type
_entity.pdbx_description
1 polymer ?
#
loop_
_entity_poly.entity_id
_entity_poly.type
_entity_poly.pdbx_seq_one_letter_code
_entity_poly.pdbx_strand_id
1 'polypeptide(L)'
;MKKFYKSNRTLFILSIIFFVSFFLLGYTSKNSINTKLKDSETRIHFINVGQGDSILIENNNFNILIDSGPNSAKDTLISYLKKYKIKKLDYLIASHPHEDHIGSMDDIV
;
A
#
# COMPACT_ATOMS: atom_id res chain seq x y z
N MET A 1 56.13 49.08 -10.34
CA MET A 1 55.04 48.70 -9.40
C MET A 1 53.91 47.92 -10.11
N LYS A 2 54.14 46.69 -10.62
CA LYS A 2 53.10 45.89 -11.33
C LYS A 2 52.78 44.53 -10.70
N LYS A 3 53.38 44.17 -9.55
CA LYS A 3 53.21 42.84 -8.93
C LYS A 3 52.02 42.71 -7.97
N PHE A 4 51.41 43.82 -7.52
CA PHE A 4 50.38 43.77 -6.46
C PHE A 4 48.98 43.37 -6.94
N TYR A 5 48.62 43.61 -8.20
CA TYR A 5 47.27 43.32 -8.74
C TYR A 5 47.09 41.90 -9.31
N LYS A 6 48.17 41.11 -9.46
CA LYS A 6 48.09 39.75 -10.05
C LYS A 6 47.69 38.68 -9.02
N SER A 7 48.06 38.86 -7.74
CA SER A 7 47.76 37.92 -6.63
C SER A 7 46.27 37.86 -6.27
N ASN A 8 45.58 39.01 -6.31
CA ASN A 8 44.18 39.10 -5.89
C ASN A 8 43.22 38.49 -6.92
N ARG A 9 43.59 38.52 -8.21
CA ARG A 9 42.82 37.89 -9.29
C ARG A 9 42.89 36.36 -9.21
N THR A 10 44.06 35.82 -8.88
CA THR A 10 44.22 34.37 -8.68
C THR A 10 43.48 33.86 -7.45
N LEU A 11 43.48 34.62 -6.33
CA LEU A 11 42.69 34.27 -5.15
C LEU A 11 41.17 34.30 -5.43
N PHE A 12 40.71 35.28 -6.20
CA PHE A 12 39.29 35.40 -6.57
C PHE A 12 38.82 34.26 -7.49
N ILE A 13 39.67 33.82 -8.42
CA ILE A 13 39.36 32.66 -9.28
C ILE A 13 39.30 31.37 -8.45
N LEU A 14 40.22 31.20 -7.49
CA LEU A 14 40.23 30.02 -6.61
C LEU A 14 38.99 29.98 -5.68
N SER A 15 38.52 31.13 -5.18
CA SER A 15 37.31 31.16 -4.35
C SER A 15 36.04 30.83 -5.14
N ILE A 16 35.95 31.26 -6.40
CA ILE A 16 34.85 30.89 -7.30
C ILE A 16 34.86 29.39 -7.59
N ILE A 17 36.03 28.81 -7.88
CA ILE A 17 36.16 27.36 -8.14
C ILE A 17 35.77 26.56 -6.89
N PHE A 18 36.16 27.03 -5.70
CA PHE A 18 35.78 26.39 -4.43
C PHE A 18 34.25 26.44 -4.21
N PHE A 19 33.62 27.59 -4.43
CA PHE A 19 32.16 27.73 -4.30
C PHE A 19 31.39 26.88 -5.32
N VAL A 20 31.86 26.81 -6.56
CA VAL A 20 31.26 25.97 -7.61
C VAL A 20 31.40 24.48 -7.26
N SER A 21 32.57 24.05 -6.80
CA SER A 21 32.81 22.67 -6.35
C SER A 21 31.92 22.28 -5.16
N PHE A 22 31.78 23.19 -4.19
CA PHE A 22 30.89 22.99 -3.03
C PHE A 22 29.41 22.88 -3.44
N PHE A 23 28.98 23.67 -4.42
CA PHE A 23 27.61 23.64 -4.95
C PHE A 23 27.33 22.36 -5.76
N LEU A 24 28.33 21.86 -6.50
CA LEU A 24 28.26 20.60 -7.25
C LEU A 24 28.20 19.37 -6.33
N LEU A 25 28.95 19.37 -5.21
CA LEU A 25 28.87 18.29 -4.21
C LEU A 25 27.48 18.20 -3.55
N GLY A 26 26.77 19.33 -3.40
CA GLY A 26 25.42 19.37 -2.84
C GLY A 26 24.31 18.85 -3.76
N TYR A 27 24.59 18.64 -5.05
CA TYR A 27 23.58 18.20 -6.03
C TYR A 27 23.43 16.67 -6.10
N THR A 28 24.36 15.91 -5.51
CA THR A 28 24.27 14.45 -5.52
C THR A 28 23.58 13.96 -4.24
N SER A 29 22.25 13.94 -4.24
CA SER A 29 21.44 12.87 -3.60
C SER A 29 19.98 13.31 -3.47
N LYS A 30 19.20 13.13 -4.54
CA LYS A 30 17.75 12.94 -4.39
C LYS A 30 17.06 12.20 -5.53
N ASN A 31 17.77 11.29 -6.20
CA ASN A 31 17.15 10.35 -7.13
C ASN A 31 17.34 8.91 -6.63
N SER A 32 16.78 8.61 -5.46
CA SER A 32 16.30 7.25 -5.21
C SER A 32 15.06 7.08 -6.07
N ILE A 33 15.21 6.39 -7.20
CA ILE A 33 14.08 5.91 -7.99
C ILE A 33 13.36 4.91 -7.07
N ASN A 34 12.36 5.39 -6.35
CA ASN A 34 11.45 4.55 -5.60
C ASN A 34 10.59 3.81 -6.64
N THR A 35 11.12 2.73 -7.22
CA THR A 35 10.27 1.63 -7.70
C THR A 35 9.75 0.86 -6.48
N LYS A 36 9.21 1.59 -5.50
CA LYS A 36 8.35 0.99 -4.51
C LYS A 36 7.09 0.71 -5.29
N LEU A 37 7.00 -0.51 -5.85
CA LEU A 37 5.70 -1.11 -6.13
C LEU A 37 4.85 -0.71 -4.94
N LYS A 38 3.77 0.03 -5.21
CA LYS A 38 2.86 0.48 -4.18
C LYS A 38 2.30 -0.82 -3.62
N ASP A 39 2.96 -1.40 -2.61
CA ASP A 39 2.56 -2.64 -1.97
C ASP A 39 1.15 -2.35 -1.50
N SER A 40 0.18 -2.83 -2.27
CA SER A 40 -1.21 -2.79 -1.87
C SER A 40 -1.25 -3.78 -0.73
N GLU A 41 -1.16 -3.23 0.49
CA GLU A 41 -1.26 -3.99 1.72
C GLU A 41 -2.48 -4.91 1.59
N THR A 42 -2.20 -6.20 1.49
CA THR A 42 -3.23 -7.22 1.35
C THR A 42 -3.52 -7.72 2.75
N ARG A 43 -4.78 -7.59 3.15
CA ARG A 43 -5.29 -8.05 4.44
C ARG A 43 -6.08 -9.33 4.23
N ILE A 44 -5.92 -10.26 5.17
CA ILE A 44 -6.71 -11.48 5.26
C ILE A 44 -7.44 -11.43 6.59
N HIS A 45 -8.76 -11.55 6.52
CA HIS A 45 -9.67 -11.43 7.65
C HIS A 45 -10.33 -12.78 7.86
N PHE A 46 -10.07 -13.39 9.01
CA PHE A 46 -10.84 -14.54 9.48
C PHE A 46 -12.02 -14.00 10.28
N ILE A 47 -13.21 -14.05 9.68
CA ILE A 47 -14.42 -13.45 10.24
C ILE A 47 -15.04 -14.47 11.18
N ASN A 48 -15.24 -14.10 12.45
CA ASN A 48 -15.92 -14.96 13.40
C ASN A 48 -17.41 -15.04 13.08
N VAL A 49 -17.82 -16.15 12.47
CA VAL A 49 -19.20 -16.47 12.07
C VAL A 49 -19.83 -17.56 12.96
N GLY A 50 -19.16 -17.95 14.05
CA GLY A 50 -19.56 -19.09 14.86
C GLY A 50 -19.02 -20.41 14.30
N GLN A 51 -19.91 -21.36 14.01
CA GLN A 51 -19.52 -22.60 13.33
C GLN A 51 -19.23 -22.32 11.85
N GLY A 52 -18.21 -22.96 11.30
CA GLY A 52 -17.86 -22.87 9.88
C GLY A 52 -16.87 -21.75 9.54
N ASP A 53 -16.72 -21.47 8.25
CA ASP A 53 -15.67 -20.58 7.74
C ASP A 53 -16.23 -19.33 7.05
N SER A 54 -15.54 -18.21 7.23
CA SER A 54 -15.69 -17.02 6.39
C SER A 54 -14.41 -16.20 6.38
N ILE A 55 -13.83 -16.04 5.20
CA ILE A 55 -12.52 -15.42 4.99
C ILE A 55 -12.62 -14.32 3.94
N LEU A 56 -12.32 -13.08 4.33
CA LEU A 56 -12.21 -11.96 3.39
C LEU A 56 -10.73 -11.69 3.09
N ILE A 57 -10.39 -11.70 1.80
CA ILE A 57 -9.10 -11.21 1.30
C ILE A 57 -9.35 -9.87 0.61
N GLU A 58 -8.70 -8.83 1.13
CA GLU A 58 -8.95 -7.44 0.76
C GLU A 58 -7.64 -6.75 0.43
N ASN A 59 -7.61 -6.00 -0.68
CA ASN A 59 -6.60 -4.99 -0.92
C ASN A 59 -7.19 -3.81 -1.71
N ASN A 60 -6.33 -2.90 -2.17
CA ASN A 60 -6.78 -1.71 -2.91
C ASN A 60 -7.44 -2.01 -4.27
N ASN A 61 -7.26 -3.22 -4.81
CA ASN A 61 -7.64 -3.57 -6.18
C ASN A 61 -8.77 -4.59 -6.24
N PHE A 62 -8.88 -5.47 -5.24
CA PHE A 62 -9.88 -6.53 -5.23
C PHE A 62 -10.36 -6.87 -3.82
N ASN A 63 -11.57 -7.43 -3.77
CA ASN A 63 -12.12 -8.08 -2.59
C ASN A 63 -12.58 -9.50 -2.95
N ILE A 64 -12.16 -10.49 -2.16
CA ILE A 64 -12.52 -11.90 -2.33
C ILE A 64 -13.13 -12.37 -1.02
N LEU A 65 -14.31 -12.97 -1.07
CA LEU A 65 -14.87 -13.69 0.07
C LEU A 65 -14.82 -15.19 -0.23
N ILE A 66 -14.22 -15.94 0.69
CA ILE A 66 -14.20 -17.40 0.69
C ILE A 66 -15.08 -17.86 1.85
N ASP A 67 -16.16 -18.56 1.52
CA ASP A 67 -17.22 -18.98 2.45
C ASP A 67 -17.89 -17.82 3.23
N SER A 68 -19.13 -18.05 3.64
CA SER A 68 -20.01 -17.06 4.27
C SER A 68 -20.47 -17.48 5.67
N GLY A 69 -20.07 -18.65 6.14
CA GLY A 69 -20.62 -19.24 7.36
C GLY A 69 -22.10 -19.66 7.22
N PRO A 70 -22.74 -20.07 8.34
CA PRO A 70 -24.13 -20.47 8.41
C PRO A 70 -25.09 -19.30 8.21
N ASN A 71 -26.37 -19.57 7.96
CA ASN A 71 -27.43 -18.56 7.83
C ASN A 71 -27.54 -17.65 9.06
N SER A 72 -27.24 -18.19 10.25
CA SER A 72 -27.26 -17.45 11.51
C SER A 72 -26.18 -16.37 11.59
N ALA A 73 -25.14 -16.45 10.74
CA ALA A 73 -24.05 -15.49 10.70
C ALA A 73 -24.31 -14.27 9.82
N LYS A 74 -25.42 -14.26 9.05
CA LYS A 74 -25.79 -13.21 8.08
C LYS A 74 -25.53 -11.80 8.59
N ASP A 75 -26.16 -11.42 9.69
CA ASP A 75 -26.08 -10.04 10.20
C ASP A 75 -24.67 -9.68 10.66
N THR A 76 -23.95 -10.64 11.23
CA THR A 76 -22.54 -10.49 11.64
C THR A 76 -21.64 -10.27 10.43
N LEU A 77 -21.78 -11.09 9.40
CA LEU A 77 -21.00 -11.00 8.16
C LEU A 77 -21.28 -9.69 7.43
N ILE A 78 -22.55 -9.35 7.19
CA ILE A 78 -22.95 -8.10 6.53
C ILE A 78 -22.43 -6.88 7.30
N SER A 79 -22.54 -6.89 8.63
CA SER A 79 -22.04 -5.81 9.48
C SER A 79 -20.52 -5.69 9.39
N TYR A 80 -19.80 -6.82 9.30
CA TYR A 80 -18.35 -6.84 9.13
C TYR A 80 -17.94 -6.23 7.78
N LEU A 81 -18.53 -6.69 6.67
CA LEU A 81 -18.24 -6.17 5.33
C LEU A 81 -18.52 -4.66 5.24
N LYS A 82 -19.63 -4.19 5.84
CA LYS A 82 -19.95 -2.75 5.93
C LYS A 82 -18.90 -1.97 6.74
N LYS A 83 -18.47 -2.50 7.89
CA LYS A 83 -17.44 -1.88 8.74
C LYS A 83 -16.13 -1.67 7.99
N TYR A 84 -15.72 -2.64 7.16
CA TYR A 84 -14.52 -2.56 6.32
C TYR A 84 -14.75 -1.88 4.97
N LYS A 85 -15.95 -1.33 4.75
CA LYS A 85 -16.32 -0.59 3.53
C LYS A 85 -16.19 -1.44 2.25
N ILE A 86 -16.40 -2.75 2.37
CA ILE A 86 -16.51 -3.64 1.21
C ILE A 86 -17.82 -3.34 0.49
N LYS A 87 -17.73 -2.76 -0.70
CA LYS A 87 -18.90 -2.39 -1.53
C LYS A 87 -19.19 -3.38 -2.64
N LYS A 88 -18.19 -4.17 -3.02
CA LYS A 88 -18.23 -5.12 -4.11
C LYS A 88 -17.21 -6.21 -3.82
N LEU A 89 -17.61 -7.45 -4.06
CA LEU A 89 -16.71 -8.59 -4.16
C LEU A 89 -16.40 -8.82 -5.64
N ASP A 90 -15.12 -9.01 -5.95
CA ASP A 90 -14.68 -9.41 -7.28
C ASP A 90 -14.75 -10.92 -7.44
N TYR A 91 -14.59 -11.65 -6.33
CA TYR A 91 -14.79 -13.09 -6.28
C TYR A 91 -15.53 -13.49 -5.01
N LEU A 92 -16.40 -14.49 -5.19
CA LEU A 92 -17.11 -15.19 -4.13
C LEU A 92 -16.85 -16.69 -4.35
N ILE A 93 -16.19 -17.33 -3.39
CA ILE A 93 -15.70 -18.70 -3.53
C ILE A 93 -16.35 -19.55 -2.44
N ALA A 94 -17.06 -20.59 -2.86
CA ALA A 94 -17.57 -21.62 -1.96
C ALA A 94 -16.60 -22.81 -1.95
N SER A 95 -16.14 -23.23 -0.77
CA SER A 95 -15.26 -24.39 -0.63
C SER A 95 -16.02 -25.69 -0.91
N HIS A 96 -17.21 -25.85 -0.32
CA HIS A 96 -18.10 -27.00 -0.48
C HIS A 96 -19.54 -26.64 -0.05
N PRO A 97 -20.58 -27.40 -0.48
CA PRO A 97 -21.98 -26.97 -0.39
C PRO A 97 -22.63 -27.30 0.97
N HIS A 98 -21.90 -27.14 2.07
CA HIS A 98 -22.47 -27.31 3.41
C HIS A 98 -22.97 -25.98 3.98
N GLU A 99 -24.03 -26.03 4.77
CA GLU A 99 -24.70 -24.85 5.31
C GLU A 99 -23.77 -23.98 6.15
N ASP A 100 -22.84 -24.58 6.90
CA ASP A 100 -21.85 -23.87 7.70
C ASP A 100 -20.75 -23.18 6.85
N HIS A 101 -20.79 -23.33 5.53
CA HIS A 101 -19.89 -22.65 4.60
C HIS A 101 -20.62 -21.71 3.63
N ILE A 102 -21.77 -22.11 3.11
CA ILE A 102 -22.52 -21.35 2.10
C ILE A 102 -23.85 -20.78 2.59
N GLY A 103 -24.15 -20.91 3.88
CA GLY A 103 -25.46 -20.57 4.46
C GLY A 103 -25.84 -19.11 4.25
N SER A 104 -24.94 -18.16 4.53
CA SER A 104 -25.21 -16.73 4.30
C SER A 104 -24.82 -16.23 2.90
N MET A 105 -24.57 -17.10 1.94
CA MET A 105 -23.94 -16.72 0.67
C MET A 105 -24.91 -15.96 -0.25
N ASP A 106 -26.19 -16.34 -0.26
CA ASP A 106 -27.26 -15.73 -1.05
C ASP A 106 -27.59 -14.30 -0.60
N ASP A 107 -27.32 -13.97 0.66
CA ASP A 107 -27.47 -12.62 1.21
C ASP A 107 -26.35 -11.66 0.78
N ILE A 108 -25.27 -12.18 0.19
CA ILE A 108 -24.11 -11.42 -0.28
C ILE A 108 -24.21 -11.09 -1.78
N VAL A 109 -24.89 -11.92 -2.58
CA VAL A 109 -25.04 -11.76 -4.05
C VAL A 109 -26.14 -10.80 -4.46
#